data_AF-A0A1T1GW76-F1
#
_entry.id   AF-A0A1T1GW76-F1
#
_cell.length_a   1.000
_cell.length_b   1.000
_cell.length_c   1.000
_cell.angle_alpha   90.00
_cell.angle_beta   90.00
_cell.angle_gamma   90.00
#
_symmetry.space_group_name_H-M   'P 1'
#
loop_
_entity.id
_entity.type
_entity.pdbx_description
1 polymer ?
#
loop_
_entity_poly.entity_id
_entity_poly.type
_entity_poly.pdbx_seq_one_letter_code
_entity_poly.pdbx_strand_id
1 'polypeptide(L)'
;PAPAAKAEAAPAPAAAPAPSGAKVHAGPAVRQLAREFGVELNAVSATGPHGRVLKEDVQVYVKAMMQKAKEAPAAGAATGGAGIPPIPVVDFSRFGETEEVPMTRLMQIGASSLHRSWLNIPHVTQFDQADITDLEAFRV
;
A
#
# COMPACT_ATOMS: atom_id res chain seq x y z
N PRO A 1 -59.26 6.43 14.17
CA PRO A 1 -58.17 7.38 14.51
C PRO A 1 -56.95 6.64 15.10
N ALA A 2 -56.02 6.26 14.22
CA ALA A 2 -54.76 5.59 14.59
C ALA A 2 -53.61 6.63 14.56
N PRO A 3 -52.69 6.64 15.54
CA PRO A 3 -51.64 7.65 15.62
C PRO A 3 -50.42 7.30 14.76
N ALA A 4 -49.83 8.35 14.18
CA ALA A 4 -48.74 8.32 13.21
C ALA A 4 -47.38 7.96 13.82
N ALA A 5 -46.62 7.14 13.09
CA ALA A 5 -45.22 6.82 13.38
C ALA A 5 -44.30 7.99 13.02
N LYS A 6 -43.42 8.34 13.97
CA LYS A 6 -42.44 9.42 13.89
C LYS A 6 -41.20 8.89 13.15
N ALA A 7 -40.86 9.51 12.02
CA ALA A 7 -39.67 9.18 11.25
C ALA A 7 -38.41 9.72 11.96
N GLU A 8 -37.45 8.83 12.15
CA GLU A 8 -36.15 9.07 12.79
C GLU A 8 -35.16 9.62 11.74
N ALA A 9 -34.43 10.68 12.12
CA ALA A 9 -33.57 11.44 11.23
C ALA A 9 -32.23 10.72 10.96
N ALA A 10 -31.81 10.72 9.69
CA ALA A 10 -30.53 10.19 9.24
C ALA A 10 -29.34 11.03 9.78
N PRO A 11 -28.20 10.41 10.15
CA PRO A 11 -27.02 11.15 10.63
C PRO A 11 -26.32 11.86 9.47
N ALA A 12 -25.87 13.09 9.74
CA ALA A 12 -25.18 13.96 8.80
C ALA A 12 -23.79 13.42 8.39
N PRO A 13 -23.31 13.73 7.16
CA PRO A 13 -22.03 13.26 6.65
C PRO A 13 -20.85 13.85 7.45
N ALA A 14 -19.89 12.99 7.78
CA ALA A 14 -18.64 13.35 8.45
C ALA A 14 -17.86 14.37 7.62
N ALA A 15 -17.45 15.46 8.27
CA ALA A 15 -16.71 16.56 7.67
C ALA A 15 -15.34 16.11 7.12
N ALA A 16 -15.00 16.60 5.94
CA ALA A 16 -13.74 16.34 5.26
C ALA A 16 -12.52 16.87 6.07
N PRO A 17 -11.34 16.22 5.96
CA PRO A 17 -10.15 16.63 6.69
C PRO A 17 -9.68 18.02 6.24
N ALA A 18 -9.43 18.89 7.22
CA ALA A 18 -8.95 20.26 7.01
C ALA A 18 -7.44 20.29 6.68
N PRO A 19 -6.96 21.30 5.92
CA PRO A 19 -5.57 21.38 5.46
C PRO A 19 -4.56 21.51 6.60
N SER A 20 -3.36 20.97 6.36
CA SER A 20 -2.21 20.99 7.27
C SER A 20 -1.79 22.42 7.60
N GLY A 21 -2.03 22.85 8.84
CA GLY A 21 -1.67 24.18 9.34
C GLY A 21 -2.75 24.89 10.15
N ALA A 22 -3.98 24.38 10.16
CA ALA A 22 -5.04 24.90 11.03
C ALA A 22 -4.71 24.65 12.51
N LYS A 23 -4.88 25.66 13.37
CA LYS A 23 -4.74 25.50 14.82
C LYS A 23 -5.85 24.59 15.34
N VAL A 24 -5.57 23.29 15.46
CA VAL A 24 -6.50 22.32 16.05
C VAL A 24 -6.83 22.73 17.47
N HIS A 25 -8.11 22.75 17.84
CA HIS A 25 -8.54 23.07 19.19
C HIS A 25 -8.29 21.87 20.12
N ALA A 26 -7.12 21.83 20.76
CA ALA A 26 -6.70 20.73 21.64
C ALA A 26 -5.96 21.27 22.87
N GLY A 27 -6.21 20.65 24.03
CA GLY A 27 -5.53 21.00 25.29
C GLY A 27 -4.06 20.56 25.32
N PRO A 28 -3.22 21.16 26.19
CA PRO A 28 -1.78 20.83 26.26
C PRO A 28 -1.48 19.35 26.49
N ALA A 29 -2.23 18.70 27.39
CA ALA A 29 -2.08 17.27 27.68
C ALA A 29 -2.40 16.38 26.48
N VAL A 30 -3.38 16.76 25.65
CA VAL A 30 -3.75 16.02 24.43
C VAL A 30 -2.67 16.19 23.35
N ARG A 31 -2.07 17.38 23.25
CA ARG A 31 -0.96 17.64 22.33
C ARG A 31 0.30 16.85 22.69
N GLN A 32 0.60 16.73 23.98
CA GLN A 32 1.71 15.91 24.44
C GLN A 32 1.47 14.44 24.10
N LEU A 33 0.28 13.91 24.42
CA LEU A 33 -0.10 12.53 24.13
C LEU A 33 -0.03 12.20 22.63
N ALA A 34 -0.48 13.11 21.78
CA ALA A 34 -0.42 12.94 20.33
C ALA A 34 1.03 12.89 19.82
N ARG A 35 1.95 13.69 20.39
CA ARG A 35 3.38 13.62 20.04
C ARG A 35 4.03 12.32 20.49
N GLU A 36 3.68 11.83 21.67
CA GLU A 36 4.20 10.55 22.19
C GLU A 36 3.81 9.37 21.30
N PHE A 37 2.60 9.39 20.74
CA PHE A 37 2.12 8.36 19.81
C PHE A 37 2.37 8.66 18.33
N GLY A 38 3.03 9.78 17.99
CA GLY A 38 3.27 10.17 16.60
C GLY A 38 2.00 10.46 15.79
N VAL A 39 0.92 10.89 16.45
CA VAL A 39 -0.38 11.17 15.83
C VAL A 39 -0.50 12.64 15.46
N GLU A 40 -0.82 12.90 14.20
CA GLU A 40 -1.17 14.24 13.71
C GLU A 40 -2.58 14.63 14.15
N LEU A 41 -2.69 15.70 14.95
CA LEU A 41 -3.97 16.16 15.50
C LEU A 41 -4.98 16.62 14.43
N ASN A 42 -4.51 16.97 13.23
CA ASN A 42 -5.39 17.32 12.11
C ASN A 42 -6.18 16.12 11.57
N ALA A 43 -5.66 14.90 11.76
CA ALA A 43 -6.27 13.67 11.29
C ALA A 43 -7.24 13.04 12.31
N VAL A 44 -7.25 13.56 13.54
CA VAL A 44 -8.10 13.05 14.63
C VAL A 44 -9.45 13.75 14.57
N SER A 45 -10.54 12.97 14.49
CA SER A 45 -11.89 13.49 14.58
C SER A 45 -12.16 14.00 15.99
N ALA A 46 -12.48 15.29 16.13
CA ALA A 46 -12.76 15.92 17.42
C ALA A 46 -14.22 15.71 17.84
N THR A 47 -14.45 15.17 19.04
CA THR A 47 -15.81 14.96 19.58
C THR A 47 -16.18 15.89 20.74
N GLY A 48 -15.23 16.68 21.25
CA GLY A 48 -15.46 17.58 22.37
C GLY A 48 -16.23 18.87 22.00
N PRO A 49 -16.70 19.63 23.01
CA PRO A 49 -17.40 20.90 22.80
C PRO A 49 -16.60 21.87 21.93
N HIS A 50 -17.27 22.52 20.98
CA HIS A 50 -16.66 23.41 19.97
C HIS A 50 -15.59 22.75 19.09
N GLY A 51 -15.69 21.43 18.84
CA GLY A 51 -14.71 20.71 18.02
C GLY A 51 -13.36 20.55 18.74
N ARG A 52 -13.39 20.42 20.07
CA ARG A 52 -12.20 20.14 20.87
C ARG A 52 -11.78 18.68 20.73
N VAL A 53 -10.50 18.43 20.47
CA VAL A 53 -9.94 17.07 20.53
C VAL A 53 -9.73 16.68 22.00
N LEU A 54 -10.36 15.58 22.41
CA LEU A 54 -10.22 14.99 23.74
C LEU A 54 -9.14 13.89 23.76
N LYS A 55 -8.81 13.37 24.94
CA LYS A 55 -7.81 12.29 25.07
C LYS A 55 -8.32 10.99 24.44
N GLU A 56 -9.61 10.76 24.59
CA GLU A 56 -10.34 9.61 24.09
C GLU A 56 -10.30 9.56 22.56
N ASP A 57 -10.41 10.72 21.90
CA ASP A 57 -10.34 10.83 20.43
C ASP A 57 -8.99 10.36 19.88
N VAL A 58 -7.89 10.72 20.55
CA VAL A 58 -6.53 10.28 20.17
C VAL A 58 -6.38 8.78 20.37
N GLN A 59 -6.88 8.23 21.47
CA GLN A 59 -6.81 6.79 21.74
C GLN A 59 -7.63 5.97 20.75
N VAL A 60 -8.84 6.42 20.42
CA VAL A 60 -9.70 5.80 19.40
C VAL A 60 -9.02 5.85 18.04
N TYR A 61 -8.40 6.98 17.68
CA TYR A 61 -7.65 7.11 16.44
C TYR A 61 -6.45 6.15 16.36
N VAL A 62 -5.66 6.04 17.43
CA VAL A 62 -4.54 5.08 17.50
C VAL A 62 -5.03 3.64 17.36
N LYS A 63 -6.11 3.29 18.08
CA LYS A 63 -6.71 1.95 18.01
C LYS A 63 -7.20 1.64 16.60
N ALA A 64 -7.87 2.59 15.94
CA ALA A 64 -8.32 2.45 14.56
C ALA A 64 -7.14 2.31 13.59
N MET A 65 -6.07 3.07 13.75
CA MET A 65 -4.84 2.95 12.96
C MET A 65 -4.17 1.57 13.12
N MET A 66 -4.11 1.05 14.35
CA MET A 66 -3.55 -0.29 14.58
C MET A 66 -4.41 -1.42 13.99
N GLN A 67 -5.74 -1.28 14.04
CA GLN A 67 -6.64 -2.25 13.39
C GLN A 67 -6.57 -2.13 11.87
N LYS A 68 -6.53 -0.91 11.32
CA LYS A 68 -6.36 -0.69 9.87
C LYS A 68 -5.01 -1.20 9.37
N ALA A 69 -3.95 -1.13 10.18
CA ALA A 69 -2.66 -1.75 9.86
C ALA A 69 -2.71 -3.29 9.89
N LYS A 70 -3.65 -3.88 10.63
CA LYS A 70 -3.86 -5.34 10.70
C LYS A 70 -4.82 -5.86 9.63
N GLU A 71 -5.76 -5.02 9.18
CA GLU A 71 -6.79 -5.33 8.18
C GLU A 71 -6.45 -4.81 6.78
N ALA A 72 -5.44 -3.93 6.64
CA ALA A 72 -4.88 -3.64 5.34
C ALA A 72 -4.36 -4.96 4.75
N PRO A 73 -4.85 -5.40 3.57
CA PRO A 73 -4.10 -6.39 2.83
C PRO A 73 -2.71 -5.79 2.66
N ALA A 74 -1.67 -6.60 2.77
CA ALA A 74 -0.30 -6.17 2.52
C ALA A 74 -0.24 -5.52 1.12
N ALA A 75 -0.51 -4.22 1.06
CA ALA A 75 -0.53 -3.43 -0.13
C ALA A 75 0.92 -3.20 -0.46
N GLY A 76 1.47 -4.13 -1.23
CA GLY A 76 2.83 -4.09 -1.74
C GLY A 76 3.86 -4.11 -0.62
N ALA A 77 4.51 -5.26 -0.47
CA ALA A 77 5.94 -5.20 -0.22
C ALA A 77 6.51 -4.15 -1.19
N ALA A 78 7.16 -3.13 -0.65
CA ALA A 78 7.89 -2.13 -1.41
C ALA A 78 9.04 -2.85 -2.16
N THR A 79 8.70 -3.50 -3.27
CA THR A 79 9.61 -4.09 -4.24
C THR A 79 9.51 -3.24 -5.50
N GLY A 80 10.07 -2.05 -5.42
CA GLY A 80 10.04 -1.08 -6.49
C GLY A 80 10.60 0.24 -5.98
N GLY A 81 11.75 0.63 -6.53
CA GLY A 81 12.35 1.93 -6.25
C GLY A 81 11.33 3.07 -6.41
N ALA A 82 11.58 4.14 -5.66
CA ALA A 82 10.76 5.33 -5.60
C ALA A 82 10.21 5.76 -6.99
N GLY A 83 8.88 5.87 -7.10
CA GLY A 83 8.22 6.72 -8.10
C GLY A 83 7.80 6.10 -9.43
N ILE A 84 7.94 4.79 -9.64
CA ILE A 84 7.45 4.17 -10.89
C ILE A 84 5.96 3.82 -10.75
N PRO A 85 5.06 4.38 -11.59
CA PRO A 85 3.64 4.01 -11.59
C PRO A 85 3.46 2.50 -11.82
N PRO A 86 2.46 1.87 -11.19
CA PRO A 86 2.20 0.45 -11.39
C PRO A 86 1.87 0.17 -12.85
N ILE A 87 2.50 -0.88 -13.41
CA ILE A 87 2.25 -1.30 -14.79
C ILE A 87 0.78 -1.77 -14.88
N PRO A 88 -0.01 -1.27 -15.84
CA PRO A 88 -1.41 -1.67 -15.98
C PRO A 88 -1.48 -3.17 -16.28
N VAL A 89 -2.39 -3.85 -15.58
CA VAL A 89 -2.63 -5.29 -15.77
C VAL A 89 -3.19 -5.49 -17.18
N VAL A 90 -2.47 -6.24 -18.01
CA VAL A 90 -2.90 -6.58 -19.36
C VAL A 90 -3.93 -7.70 -19.29
N ASP A 91 -5.12 -7.44 -19.82
CA ASP A 91 -6.13 -8.48 -19.98
C ASP A 91 -5.80 -9.35 -21.20
N PHE A 92 -5.31 -10.55 -20.94
CA PHE A 92 -4.91 -11.52 -21.97
C PHE A 92 -6.11 -12.21 -22.64
N SER A 93 -7.32 -12.14 -22.06
CA SER A 93 -8.53 -12.75 -22.65
C SER A 93 -8.94 -12.10 -23.99
N ARG A 94 -8.47 -10.87 -24.22
CA ARG A 94 -8.65 -10.15 -25.49
C ARG A 94 -7.97 -10.84 -26.68
N PHE A 95 -7.03 -11.74 -26.42
CA PHE A 95 -6.24 -12.44 -27.44
C PHE A 95 -6.63 -13.91 -27.64
N GLY A 96 -7.65 -14.41 -26.91
CA GLY A 96 -8.14 -15.78 -27.02
C GLY A 96 -8.40 -16.42 -25.67
N GLU A 97 -8.65 -17.73 -25.69
CA GLU A 97 -8.79 -18.54 -24.46
C GLU A 97 -7.45 -18.59 -23.71
N THR A 98 -7.49 -18.28 -22.41
CA THR A 98 -6.32 -18.27 -21.53
C THR A 98 -6.45 -19.33 -20.44
N GLU A 99 -5.36 -20.02 -20.15
CA GLU A 99 -5.24 -20.95 -19.03
C GLU A 99 -4.20 -20.43 -18.03
N GLU A 100 -4.55 -20.46 -16.75
CA GLU A 100 -3.62 -20.11 -15.67
C GLU A 100 -2.98 -21.36 -15.09
N VAL A 101 -1.68 -21.52 -15.31
CA VAL A 101 -0.91 -22.68 -14.83
C VAL A 101 -0.10 -22.27 -13.60
N PRO A 102 -0.26 -22.96 -12.45
CA PRO A 102 0.47 -22.63 -11.24
C PRO A 102 1.97 -22.96 -11.41
N MET A 103 2.83 -22.03 -10.99
CA MET A 103 4.28 -22.26 -10.99
C MET A 103 4.66 -23.35 -10.00
N THR A 104 5.52 -24.27 -10.44
CA THR A 104 6.15 -25.26 -9.54
C THR A 104 7.07 -24.57 -8.52
N ARG A 105 7.36 -25.24 -7.40
CA ARG A 105 8.23 -24.69 -6.35
C ARG A 105 9.63 -24.32 -6.86
N LEU A 106 10.20 -25.12 -7.77
CA LEU A 106 11.51 -24.84 -8.38
C LEU A 106 11.47 -23.55 -9.21
N MET A 107 10.40 -23.34 -9.99
CA MET A 107 10.20 -22.14 -10.79
C MET A 107 10.04 -20.90 -9.92
N GLN A 108 9.31 -20.99 -8.80
CA GLN A 108 9.13 -19.86 -7.88
C GLN A 108 10.46 -19.41 -7.26
N ILE A 109 11.27 -20.36 -6.80
CA ILE A 109 12.59 -20.07 -6.24
C ILE A 109 13.51 -19.49 -7.33
N GLY A 110 13.54 -20.09 -8.52
CA GLY A 110 14.32 -19.60 -9.65
C GLY A 110 13.93 -18.18 -10.08
N ALA A 111 12.64 -17.89 -10.16
CA ALA A 111 12.12 -16.57 -10.52
C ALA A 111 12.59 -15.48 -9.53
N SER A 112 12.51 -15.76 -8.22
CA SER A 112 12.98 -14.79 -7.21
C SER A 112 14.47 -14.49 -7.33
N SER A 113 15.29 -15.51 -7.59
CA SER A 113 16.73 -15.37 -7.74
C SER A 113 17.09 -14.60 -9.02
N LEU A 114 16.45 -14.95 -10.14
CA LEU A 114 16.65 -14.28 -11.42
C LEU A 114 16.24 -12.81 -11.37
N HIS A 115 15.07 -12.52 -10.79
CA HIS A 115 14.58 -11.16 -10.64
C HIS A 115 15.53 -10.30 -9.78
N ARG A 116 16.05 -10.88 -8.68
CA ARG A 116 17.04 -10.20 -7.83
C ARG A 116 18.35 -9.91 -8.58
N SER A 117 18.80 -10.84 -9.43
CA SER A 117 19.99 -10.66 -10.27
C SER A 117 19.76 -9.54 -11.31
N TRP A 118 18.60 -9.52 -11.95
CA TRP A 118 18.26 -8.53 -12.98
C TRP A 118 18.18 -7.10 -12.43
N LEU A 119 17.63 -6.92 -11.23
CA LEU A 119 17.47 -5.60 -10.63
C LEU A 119 18.76 -5.04 -10.01
N ASN A 120 19.61 -5.91 -9.43
CA ASN A 120 20.75 -5.46 -8.62
C ASN A 120 22.09 -5.48 -9.36
N ILE A 121 22.21 -6.25 -10.44
CA ILE A 121 23.47 -6.38 -11.19
C ILE A 121 23.35 -5.56 -12.48
N PRO A 122 24.28 -4.63 -12.76
CA PRO A 122 24.32 -3.93 -14.04
C PRO A 122 24.81 -4.89 -15.12
N HIS A 123 23.88 -5.61 -15.74
CA HIS A 123 24.18 -6.53 -16.84
C HIS A 123 24.72 -5.76 -18.04
N VAL A 124 25.89 -6.16 -18.54
CA VAL A 124 26.46 -5.72 -19.81
C VAL A 124 26.59 -6.95 -20.69
N THR A 125 26.10 -6.87 -21.92
CA THR A 125 26.23 -7.96 -22.91
C THR A 125 27.29 -7.56 -23.93
N GLN A 126 28.24 -8.45 -24.20
CA GLN A 126 29.27 -8.30 -25.21
C GLN A 126 29.20 -9.48 -26.17
N PHE A 127 29.47 -9.21 -27.45
CA PHE A 127 29.49 -10.20 -28.51
C PHE A 127 30.86 -10.19 -29.21
N ASP A 128 31.46 -11.37 -29.34
CA ASP A 128 32.70 -11.59 -30.08
C ASP A 128 32.53 -12.79 -31.02
N GLN A 129 33.33 -12.84 -32.08
CA GLN A 129 33.38 -13.97 -33.01
C GLN A 129 34.59 -14.86 -32.69
N ALA A 130 34.39 -16.18 -32.75
CA ALA A 130 35.45 -17.16 -32.55
C ALA A 130 35.51 -18.12 -33.75
N ASP A 131 36.72 -18.36 -34.27
CA ASP A 131 36.98 -19.40 -35.27
C ASP A 131 37.01 -20.76 -34.58
N ILE A 132 36.21 -21.71 -35.09
CA ILE A 132 36.05 -23.06 -34.53
C ILE A 132 36.59 -24.15 -35.48
N THR A 133 37.33 -23.77 -36.52
CA THR A 133 37.82 -24.70 -37.57
C THR A 133 38.58 -25.90 -36.97
N ASP A 134 39.50 -25.66 -36.03
CA ASP A 134 40.29 -26.73 -35.41
C ASP A 134 39.47 -27.63 -34.48
N LEU A 135 38.43 -27.07 -33.83
CA LEU A 135 37.54 -27.82 -32.93
C LEU A 135 36.62 -28.75 -33.73
N GLU A 136 36.12 -28.30 -34.88
CA GLU A 136 35.37 -29.13 -35.82
C GLU A 136 36.26 -30.24 -36.43
N ALA A 137 37.52 -29.96 -36.73
CA ALA A 137 38.46 -30.97 -37.21
C ALA A 137 38.72 -32.09 -36.18
N PHE A 138 38.77 -31.75 -34.87
CA PHE A 138 38.95 -32.71 -33.78
C PHE A 138 37.72 -33.59 -33.51
N ARG A 139 36.52 -33.16 -33.94
CA ARG A 139 35.26 -33.87 -33.70
C ARG A 139 35.14 -35.21 -34.47
N VAL A 140 35.95 -35.39 -35.52
CA VAL A 140 35.92 -36.56 -36.43
C VAL A 140 36.95 -37.60 -35.99
#